data_AF-Q7DC22-F1
#
_entry.id   AF-Q7DC22-F1
#
_cell.length_a   1.000
_cell.length_b   1.000
_cell.length_c   1.000
_cell.angle_alpha   90.00
_cell.angle_beta   90.00
_cell.angle_gamma   90.00
#
_symmetry.space_group_name_H-M   'P 1'
#
loop_
_entity.id
_entity.type
_entity.pdbx_description
1 polymer ?
#
loop_
_entity_poly.entity_id
_entity_poly.type
_entity_poly.pdbx_seq_one_letter_code
_entity_poly.pdbx_strand_id
1 'polypeptide(L)'
;MAVLTDTKARHIKPDDKPLPHGGITGLTLHPSSVKGRGKWVFRYVSPVTQKRRNAGLGTYPEVSIAEAARTARIMREQLAAGDDPLEIKKAESEKVAIPTFADAARRVHAELSPGWENPKHVRQWLSTLENYAFPQLGAKTLDSITAADVAETLRPVWLTLSETASRVKQRIHVVMQWGWAHGFCVANPVDVVDHLLPQQTRGRDEHQPAMPWRQLPLFVATSVYTDEPYNVTRALLLMVILTATRSGEARGMRWAEIDFHKRVWTIPAERMKARIQHRVPLSRQAIYILENIRGLHDELVFPSPRKQQILSDMVLTSFLRKKKAVSDIPGRVATAHGFRSTFRDWCSEQGYSRDLAERALAHTLKNKVEAAYHRTDLLEQRVPMMQAWADYVMSQIVNK
;
A
#
# COMPACT_ATOMS: atom_id res chain seq x y z
N MET A 1 67.52 15.12 1.17
CA MET A 1 67.21 15.89 2.40
C MET A 1 67.22 14.92 3.58
N ALA A 2 67.71 15.31 4.75
CA ALA A 2 67.62 14.46 5.94
C ALA A 2 66.15 14.29 6.36
N VAL A 3 65.78 13.08 6.80
CA VAL A 3 64.42 12.80 7.29
C VAL A 3 64.15 13.59 8.57
N LEU A 4 62.96 14.18 8.71
CA LEU A 4 62.55 14.92 9.89
C LEU A 4 62.57 14.01 11.12
N THR A 5 63.23 14.46 12.18
CA THR A 5 63.31 13.74 13.46
C THR A 5 62.33 14.32 14.47
N ASP A 6 61.91 13.50 15.44
CA ASP A 6 61.00 13.92 16.51
C ASP A 6 61.57 15.11 17.28
N THR A 7 62.88 15.09 17.56
CA THR A 7 63.59 16.21 18.20
C THR A 7 63.40 17.52 17.43
N LYS A 8 63.54 17.51 16.10
CA LYS A 8 63.32 18.72 15.29
C LYS A 8 61.86 19.14 15.26
N ALA A 9 60.93 18.18 15.20
CA ALA A 9 59.49 18.47 15.20
C ALA A 9 59.03 19.10 16.53
N ARG A 10 59.50 18.63 17.69
CA ARG A 10 59.18 19.25 19.00
C ARG A 10 59.72 20.66 19.18
N HIS A 11 60.76 21.02 18.44
CA HIS A 11 61.39 22.33 18.53
C HIS A 11 60.82 23.36 17.54
N ILE A 12 59.85 22.96 16.70
CA ILE A 12 59.20 23.87 15.75
C ILE A 12 58.50 25.02 16.49
N LYS A 13 58.73 26.26 16.06
CA LYS A 13 58.16 27.49 16.63
C LYS A 13 57.10 28.08 15.69
N PRO A 14 56.17 28.91 16.21
CA PRO A 14 55.12 29.52 15.39
C PRO A 14 55.62 30.25 14.14
N ASP A 15 56.77 30.93 14.24
CA ASP A 15 57.35 31.72 13.15
C ASP A 15 58.31 30.93 12.25
N ASP A 16 58.48 29.63 12.48
CA ASP A 16 59.37 28.81 11.65
C ASP A 16 58.78 28.61 10.25
N LYS A 17 59.66 28.32 9.28
CA LYS A 17 59.22 27.85 7.97
C LYS A 17 58.73 26.41 8.07
N PRO A 18 57.79 25.97 7.20
CA PRO A 18 57.35 24.58 7.17
C PRO A 18 58.52 23.61 7.03
N LEU A 19 58.59 22.62 7.93
CA LEU A 19 59.66 21.64 7.97
C LEU A 19 59.34 20.50 6.99
N PRO A 20 60.14 20.26 5.94
CA PRO A 20 59.92 19.12 5.06
C PRO A 20 60.20 17.81 5.79
N HIS A 21 59.39 16.79 5.53
CA HIS A 21 59.66 15.44 6.04
C HIS A 21 61.01 14.90 5.53
N GLY A 22 61.44 15.30 4.33
CA GLY A 22 62.73 14.93 3.74
C GLY A 22 62.79 13.52 3.13
N GLY A 23 61.81 12.66 3.41
CA GLY A 23 61.70 11.27 2.92
C GLY A 23 60.49 11.01 2.02
N ILE A 24 59.49 11.91 2.02
CA ILE A 24 58.32 11.85 1.14
C ILE A 24 58.14 13.23 0.50
N THR A 25 58.20 13.27 -0.83
CA THR A 25 58.04 14.52 -1.60
C THR A 25 56.66 15.10 -1.39
N GLY A 26 56.60 16.38 -1.01
CA GLY A 26 55.35 17.11 -0.78
C GLY A 26 54.82 17.03 0.65
N LEU A 27 55.38 16.19 1.52
CA LEU A 27 54.99 16.14 2.94
C LEU A 27 55.80 17.13 3.78
N THR A 28 55.10 18.05 4.44
CA THR A 28 55.67 19.11 5.28
C THR A 28 54.89 19.27 6.59
N LEU A 29 55.61 19.54 7.68
CA LEU A 29 55.03 19.95 8.96
C LEU A 29 54.97 21.49 9.00
N HIS A 30 53.76 22.04 9.01
CA HIS A 30 53.54 23.48 9.16
C HIS A 30 53.43 23.85 10.64
N PRO A 31 54.10 24.90 11.11
CA PRO A 31 53.98 25.33 12.50
C PRO A 31 52.56 25.77 12.85
N SER A 32 52.21 25.61 14.12
CA SER A 32 51.00 26.14 14.74
C SER A 32 51.34 27.27 15.71
N SER A 33 50.35 27.87 16.35
CA SER A 33 50.52 28.93 17.37
C SER A 33 51.23 28.47 18.64
N VAL A 34 51.44 27.16 18.82
CA VAL A 34 52.08 26.56 19.99
C VAL A 34 53.38 25.88 19.58
N LYS A 35 54.48 26.17 20.29
CA LYS A 35 55.78 25.50 20.09
C LYS A 35 55.63 23.98 20.20
N GLY A 36 56.24 23.25 19.27
CA GLY A 36 56.20 21.79 19.23
C GLY A 36 54.88 21.21 18.73
N ARG A 37 53.96 22.05 18.22
CA ARG A 37 52.74 21.62 17.53
C ARG A 37 52.73 22.13 16.09
N GLY A 38 52.21 21.31 15.19
CA GLY A 38 52.13 21.66 13.78
C GLY A 38 51.14 20.81 13.01
N LYS A 39 50.71 21.28 11.83
CA LYS A 39 49.80 20.56 10.95
C LYS A 39 50.58 19.84 9.87
N TRP A 40 50.30 18.57 9.68
CA TRP A 40 50.82 17.82 8.54
C TRP A 40 50.08 18.21 7.28
N VAL A 41 50.84 18.65 6.27
CA VAL A 41 50.31 19.03 4.97
C VAL A 41 51.03 18.23 3.91
N PHE A 42 50.27 17.50 3.11
CA PHE A 42 50.75 16.82 1.91
C PHE A 42 50.33 17.60 0.67
N ARG A 43 51.31 18.22 0.01
CA ARG A 43 51.12 19.00 -1.22
C ARG A 43 51.35 18.13 -2.44
N TYR A 44 50.41 18.17 -3.38
CA TYR A 44 50.49 17.44 -4.64
C TYR A 44 49.80 18.21 -5.77
N VAL A 45 50.01 17.77 -7.01
CA VAL A 45 49.24 18.21 -8.19
C VAL A 45 48.24 17.10 -8.48
N SER A 46 46.97 17.46 -8.55
CA SER A 46 45.89 16.53 -8.85
C SER A 46 46.02 16.01 -10.30
N PRO A 47 46.09 14.69 -10.53
CA PRO A 47 46.11 14.14 -11.89
C PRO A 47 44.77 14.38 -12.62
N VAL A 48 43.67 14.55 -11.88
CA VAL A 48 42.33 14.80 -12.41
C VAL A 48 42.13 16.28 -12.76
N THR A 49 42.36 17.18 -11.81
CA THR A 49 42.05 18.61 -11.97
C THR A 49 43.22 19.45 -12.47
N GLN A 50 44.43 18.88 -12.53
CA GLN A 50 45.69 19.55 -12.87
C GLN A 50 46.04 20.75 -11.97
N LYS A 51 45.35 20.90 -10.82
CA LYS A 51 45.57 21.98 -9.85
C LYS A 51 46.42 21.51 -8.68
N ARG A 52 47.20 22.44 -8.10
CA ARG A 52 47.93 22.21 -6.85
C ARG A 52 46.94 22.12 -5.68
N ARG A 53 47.04 21.07 -4.87
CA ARG A 53 46.19 20.83 -3.70
C ARG A 53 47.05 20.52 -2.47
N ASN A 54 46.46 20.77 -1.30
CA ASN A 54 47.05 20.48 0.01
C ASN A 54 46.08 19.56 0.78
N ALA A 55 46.50 18.35 1.12
CA ALA A 55 45.77 17.45 2.01
C ALA A 55 46.31 17.57 3.44
N GLY A 56 45.43 17.89 4.39
CA GLY A 56 45.77 17.87 5.81
C GLY A 56 45.77 16.43 6.35
N LEU A 57 46.87 16.01 6.98
CA LEU A 57 47.03 14.64 7.51
C LEU A 57 46.95 14.57 9.04
N GLY A 58 46.43 15.62 9.67
CA GLY A 58 46.32 15.75 11.13
C GLY A 58 47.38 16.66 11.74
N THR A 59 47.49 16.64 13.05
CA THR A 59 48.32 17.56 13.85
C THR A 59 49.38 16.77 14.60
N TYR A 60 50.60 17.27 14.65
CA TYR A 60 51.67 16.76 15.51
C TYR A 60 51.53 17.37 16.92
N PRO A 61 51.69 16.59 18.02
CA PRO A 61 52.14 15.20 18.04
C PRO A 61 51.05 14.13 17.97
N GLU A 62 49.76 14.49 17.86
CA GLU A 62 48.63 13.54 17.84
C GLU A 62 48.72 12.55 16.67
N VAL A 63 49.27 13.00 15.54
CA VAL A 63 49.69 12.20 14.41
C VAL A 63 51.21 12.24 14.36
N SER A 64 51.82 11.08 14.59
CA SER A 64 53.26 10.90 14.60
C SER A 64 53.87 11.12 13.20
N ILE A 65 55.19 11.35 13.15
CA ILE A 65 55.94 11.45 11.88
C ILE A 65 55.74 10.19 11.04
N ALA A 66 55.76 9.01 11.68
CA ALA A 66 55.58 7.73 11.01
C ALA A 66 54.17 7.54 10.42
N GLU A 67 53.12 7.94 11.15
CA GLU A 67 51.74 7.85 10.67
C GLU A 67 51.49 8.83 9.53
N ALA A 68 51.96 10.08 9.65
CA ALA A 68 51.89 11.06 8.57
C ALA A 68 52.62 10.56 7.31
N ALA A 69 53.77 9.91 7.49
CA ALA A 69 54.52 9.31 6.40
C ALA A 69 53.76 8.15 5.72
N ARG A 70 53.16 7.26 6.51
CA ARG A 70 52.35 6.15 5.99
C ARG A 70 51.15 6.68 5.18
N THR A 71 50.38 7.61 5.72
CA THR A 71 49.22 8.20 5.03
C THR A 71 49.64 8.94 3.75
N ALA A 72 50.76 9.67 3.77
CA ALA A 72 51.27 10.35 2.59
C ALA A 72 51.76 9.37 1.50
N ARG A 73 52.29 8.20 1.87
CA ARG A 73 52.66 7.14 0.89
C ARG A 73 51.42 6.57 0.19
N ILE A 74 50.37 6.24 0.95
CA ILE A 74 49.10 5.78 0.39
C ILE A 74 48.55 6.81 -0.60
N MET A 75 48.55 8.10 -0.22
CA MET A 75 48.13 9.17 -1.14
C MET A 75 49.02 9.28 -2.38
N ARG A 76 50.33 9.00 -2.28
CA ARG A 76 51.21 8.95 -3.46
C ARG A 76 50.93 7.76 -4.36
N GLU A 77 50.59 6.60 -3.81
CA GLU A 77 50.21 5.42 -4.57
C GLU A 77 48.92 5.70 -5.36
N GLN A 78 47.92 6.32 -4.72
CA GLN A 78 46.69 6.78 -5.39
C GLN A 78 46.99 7.76 -6.54
N LEU A 79 47.87 8.74 -6.30
CA LEU A 79 48.29 9.68 -7.35
C LEU A 79 49.02 8.98 -8.51
N ALA A 80 49.80 7.93 -8.22
CA ALA A 80 50.49 7.15 -9.24
C ALA A 80 49.52 6.28 -10.07
N ALA A 81 48.39 5.88 -9.49
CA ALA A 81 47.30 5.21 -10.18
C ALA A 81 46.42 6.17 -11.02
N GLY A 82 46.66 7.48 -10.93
CA GLY A 82 45.90 8.51 -11.66
C GLY A 82 44.72 9.10 -10.89
N ASP A 83 44.55 8.72 -9.61
CA ASP A 83 43.44 9.18 -8.78
C ASP A 83 43.80 10.42 -7.94
N ASP A 84 42.79 11.24 -7.60
CA ASP A 84 42.94 12.35 -6.65
C ASP A 84 42.46 11.91 -5.24
N PRO A 85 43.37 11.83 -4.23
CA PRO A 85 43.01 11.38 -2.87
C PRO A 85 41.92 12.19 -2.18
N LEU A 86 41.81 13.50 -2.47
CA LEU A 86 40.78 14.34 -1.88
C LEU A 86 39.44 14.16 -2.58
N GLU A 87 39.42 13.85 -3.88
CA GLU A 87 38.18 13.49 -4.58
C GLU A 87 37.68 12.10 -4.16
N ILE A 88 38.56 11.12 -3.96
CA ILE A 88 38.18 9.82 -3.39
C ILE A 88 37.52 10.02 -2.02
N LYS A 89 38.17 10.78 -1.14
CA LYS A 89 37.64 11.05 0.20
C LYS A 89 36.32 11.83 0.16
N LYS A 90 36.17 12.75 -0.80
CA LYS A 90 34.94 13.50 -1.01
C LYS A 90 33.80 12.58 -1.49
N ALA A 91 34.05 11.74 -2.48
CA ALA A 91 33.10 10.75 -2.97
C ALA A 91 32.69 9.73 -1.89
N GLU A 92 33.62 9.33 -1.01
CA GLU A 92 33.32 8.50 0.16
C GLU A 92 32.46 9.24 1.20
N SER A 93 32.69 10.54 1.40
CA SER A 93 31.89 11.37 2.31
C SER A 93 30.53 11.80 1.74
N GLU A 94 30.38 11.78 0.42
CA GLU A 94 29.13 12.01 -0.31
C GLU A 94 28.29 10.73 -0.45
N LYS A 95 28.70 9.60 0.15
CA LYS A 95 27.82 8.43 0.33
C LYS A 95 26.56 8.89 1.06
N VAL A 96 25.45 8.93 0.34
CA VAL A 96 24.15 9.38 0.83
C VAL A 96 23.83 8.70 2.15
N ALA A 97 23.48 9.46 3.18
CA ALA A 97 23.08 8.91 4.46
C ALA A 97 21.91 7.94 4.22
N ILE A 98 22.19 6.64 4.33
CA ILE A 98 21.23 5.59 4.02
C ILE A 98 20.13 5.66 5.07
N PRO A 99 18.86 5.91 4.67
CA PRO A 99 17.78 6.05 5.64
C PRO A 99 17.51 4.73 6.35
N THR A 100 16.92 4.82 7.54
CA THR A 100 16.35 3.65 8.21
C THR A 100 15.10 3.17 7.46
N PHE A 101 14.69 1.91 7.69
CA PHE A 101 13.46 1.39 7.10
C PHE A 101 12.23 2.22 7.49
N ALA A 102 12.14 2.67 8.74
CA ALA A 102 11.03 3.50 9.20
C ALA A 102 10.99 4.86 8.49
N ASP A 103 12.14 5.51 8.34
CA ASP A 103 12.24 6.79 7.64
C ASP A 103 11.89 6.64 6.15
N ALA A 104 12.44 5.60 5.51
CA ALA A 104 12.14 5.28 4.12
C ALA A 104 10.64 4.99 3.93
N ALA A 105 10.03 4.19 4.81
CA ALA A 105 8.60 3.90 4.76
C ALA A 105 7.73 5.15 4.89
N ARG A 106 8.10 6.10 5.76
CA ARG A 106 7.39 7.39 5.89
C ARG A 106 7.55 8.27 4.64
N ARG A 107 8.73 8.31 4.03
CA ARG A 107 8.97 9.04 2.77
C ARG A 107 8.16 8.45 1.61
N VAL A 108 8.25 7.14 1.43
CA VAL A 108 7.47 6.40 0.42
C VAL A 108 5.97 6.63 0.60
N HIS A 109 5.48 6.60 1.84
CA HIS A 109 4.08 6.87 2.14
C HIS A 109 3.70 8.30 1.76
N ALA A 110 4.52 9.30 2.08
CA ALA A 110 4.27 10.69 1.71
C ALA A 110 4.26 10.91 0.18
N GLU A 111 5.12 10.22 -0.56
CA GLU A 111 5.19 10.31 -2.03
C GLU A 111 4.03 9.60 -2.73
N LEU A 112 3.63 8.43 -2.26
CA LEU A 112 2.61 7.60 -2.93
C LEU A 112 1.17 7.90 -2.47
N SER A 113 0.98 8.34 -1.22
CA SER A 113 -0.35 8.55 -0.65
C SER A 113 -1.23 9.58 -1.37
N PRO A 114 -0.71 10.65 -2.01
CA PRO A 114 -1.54 11.56 -2.82
C PRO A 114 -2.25 10.86 -3.99
N GLY A 115 -1.68 9.77 -4.50
CA GLY A 115 -2.28 8.96 -5.57
C GLY A 115 -3.34 7.96 -5.07
N TRP A 116 -3.56 7.85 -3.77
CA TRP A 116 -4.50 6.88 -3.19
C TRP A 116 -5.83 7.55 -2.81
N GLU A 117 -6.91 7.17 -3.49
CA GLU A 117 -8.23 7.77 -3.27
C GLU A 117 -8.90 7.35 -1.96
N ASN A 118 -8.50 6.23 -1.36
CA ASN A 118 -9.16 5.67 -0.18
C ASN A 118 -8.42 6.10 1.11
N PRO A 119 -9.00 6.98 1.95
CA PRO A 119 -8.34 7.48 3.17
C PRO A 119 -8.06 6.37 4.19
N LYS A 120 -8.88 5.32 4.23
CA LYS A 120 -8.65 4.16 5.08
C LYS A 120 -7.44 3.37 4.59
N HIS A 121 -7.29 3.21 3.28
CA HIS A 121 -6.11 2.57 2.69
C HIS A 121 -4.84 3.36 3.01
N VAL A 122 -4.87 4.69 2.86
CA VAL A 122 -3.76 5.59 3.20
C VAL A 122 -3.29 5.37 4.63
N ARG A 123 -4.20 5.41 5.60
CA ARG A 123 -3.86 5.17 7.01
C ARG A 123 -3.38 3.74 7.26
N GLN A 124 -4.09 2.76 6.72
CA GLN A 124 -3.77 1.34 6.92
C GLN A 124 -2.42 0.95 6.32
N TRP A 125 -1.96 1.63 5.28
CA TRP A 125 -0.67 1.34 4.66
C TRP A 125 0.48 1.50 5.65
N LEU A 126 0.58 2.68 6.27
CA LEU A 126 1.63 2.97 7.23
C LEU A 126 1.42 2.23 8.56
N SER A 127 0.18 2.22 9.08
CA SER A 127 -0.09 1.64 10.40
C SER A 127 0.23 0.14 10.47
N THR A 128 0.11 -0.60 9.37
CA THR A 128 0.53 -2.01 9.38
C THR A 128 2.04 -2.19 9.38
N LEU A 129 2.80 -1.28 8.74
CA LEU A 129 4.25 -1.35 8.83
C LEU A 129 4.69 -1.00 10.25
N GLU A 130 4.05 0.00 10.87
CA GLU A 130 4.26 0.35 12.28
C GLU A 130 3.98 -0.83 13.22
N ASN A 131 2.90 -1.58 12.99
CA ASN A 131 2.52 -2.69 13.87
C ASN A 131 3.33 -3.98 13.64
N TYR A 132 3.71 -4.27 12.39
CA TYR A 132 4.26 -5.59 12.04
C TYR A 132 5.73 -5.56 11.58
N ALA A 133 6.21 -4.45 11.02
CA ALA A 133 7.56 -4.37 10.45
C ALA A 133 8.52 -3.50 11.27
N PHE A 134 8.07 -2.34 11.75
CA PHE A 134 8.92 -1.39 12.47
C PHE A 134 9.53 -1.95 13.76
N PRO A 135 8.88 -2.83 14.54
CA PRO A 135 9.49 -3.39 15.74
C PRO A 135 10.81 -4.13 15.50
N GLN A 136 11.01 -4.70 14.31
CA GLN A 136 12.23 -5.45 13.97
C GLN A 136 13.10 -4.76 12.92
N LEU A 137 12.48 -4.16 11.89
CA LEU A 137 13.19 -3.55 10.76
C LEU A 137 13.35 -2.04 10.90
N GLY A 138 12.52 -1.39 11.71
CA GLY A 138 12.34 0.07 11.67
C GLY A 138 13.63 0.88 11.83
N ALA A 139 14.51 0.45 12.75
CA ALA A 139 15.78 1.13 13.02
C ALA A 139 16.95 0.71 12.11
N LYS A 140 16.79 -0.36 11.31
CA LYS A 140 17.83 -0.85 10.41
C LYS A 140 17.94 0.06 9.18
N THR A 141 19.15 0.34 8.71
CA THR A 141 19.38 1.05 7.44
C THR A 141 19.06 0.14 6.27
N LEU A 142 18.61 0.70 5.14
CA LEU A 142 18.13 -0.11 4.01
C LEU A 142 19.18 -1.08 3.45
N ASP A 143 20.46 -0.71 3.46
CA ASP A 143 21.58 -1.55 3.02
C ASP A 143 21.86 -2.75 3.95
N SER A 144 21.48 -2.64 5.22
CA SER A 144 21.70 -3.68 6.24
C SER A 144 20.59 -4.74 6.29
N ILE A 145 19.46 -4.51 5.61
CA ILE A 145 18.30 -5.40 5.67
C ILE A 145 18.49 -6.61 4.75
N THR A 146 18.40 -7.80 5.32
CA THR A 146 18.53 -9.07 4.61
C THR A 146 17.18 -9.74 4.39
N ALA A 147 17.14 -10.75 3.51
CA ALA A 147 15.95 -11.58 3.32
C ALA A 147 15.57 -12.35 4.60
N ALA A 148 16.56 -12.74 5.42
CA ALA A 148 16.33 -13.39 6.70
C ALA A 148 15.59 -12.46 7.67
N ASP A 149 15.99 -11.19 7.77
CA ASP A 149 15.33 -10.19 8.62
C ASP A 149 13.85 -10.02 8.25
N VAL A 150 13.57 -9.94 6.95
CA VAL A 150 12.19 -9.82 6.45
C VAL A 150 11.40 -11.10 6.74
N ALA A 151 12.00 -12.28 6.56
CA ALA A 151 11.36 -13.55 6.87
C ALA A 151 11.04 -13.67 8.37
N GLU A 152 11.98 -13.32 9.26
CA GLU A 152 11.77 -13.31 10.71
C GLU A 152 10.67 -12.34 11.14
N THR A 153 10.62 -11.17 10.51
CA THR A 153 9.56 -10.17 10.74
C THR A 153 8.17 -10.72 10.40
N LEU A 154 8.06 -11.48 9.30
CA LEU A 154 6.78 -12.01 8.82
C LEU A 154 6.38 -13.33 9.49
N ARG A 155 7.35 -14.14 9.94
CA ARG A 155 7.15 -15.50 10.45
C ARG A 155 6.04 -15.63 11.51
N PRO A 156 5.91 -14.74 12.53
CA PRO A 156 4.89 -14.86 13.57
C PRO A 156 3.45 -14.77 13.04
N VAL A 157 3.25 -14.03 11.95
CA VAL A 157 1.93 -13.77 11.36
C VAL A 157 1.70 -14.51 10.05
N TRP A 158 2.74 -15.17 9.51
CA TRP A 158 2.76 -15.69 8.15
C TRP A 158 1.67 -16.74 7.87
N LEU A 159 1.46 -17.68 8.79
CA LEU A 159 0.45 -18.73 8.64
C LEU A 159 -0.84 -18.43 9.41
N THR A 160 -0.77 -17.66 10.49
CA THR A 160 -1.91 -17.35 11.35
C THR A 160 -2.78 -16.21 10.82
N LEU A 161 -2.16 -15.21 10.16
CA LEU A 161 -2.80 -14.03 9.59
C LEU A 161 -2.31 -13.82 8.15
N SER A 162 -2.48 -14.84 7.31
CA SER A 162 -1.87 -14.94 5.98
C SER A 162 -2.10 -13.72 5.07
N GLU A 163 -3.32 -13.17 5.03
CA GLU A 163 -3.64 -11.97 4.25
C GLU A 163 -2.89 -10.73 4.79
N THR A 164 -2.85 -10.55 6.11
CA THR A 164 -2.10 -9.47 6.75
C THR A 164 -0.61 -9.60 6.45
N ALA A 165 -0.05 -10.80 6.58
CA ALA A 165 1.35 -11.07 6.31
C ALA A 165 1.72 -10.81 4.84
N SER A 166 0.88 -11.25 3.90
CA SER A 166 1.02 -10.96 2.46
C SER A 166 1.02 -9.45 2.19
N ARG A 167 0.11 -8.68 2.82
CA ARG A 167 0.05 -7.22 2.68
C ARG A 167 1.29 -6.54 3.28
N VAL A 168 1.75 -6.98 4.45
CA VAL A 168 2.96 -6.44 5.08
C VAL A 168 4.17 -6.71 4.20
N LYS A 169 4.34 -7.93 3.68
CA LYS A 169 5.41 -8.28 2.73
C LYS A 169 5.39 -7.37 1.50
N GLN A 170 4.22 -7.19 0.87
CA GLN A 170 4.08 -6.31 -0.28
C GLN A 170 4.52 -4.87 0.05
N ARG A 171 4.17 -4.37 1.23
CA ARG A 171 4.53 -3.01 1.67
C ARG A 171 6.04 -2.89 1.95
N ILE A 172 6.65 -3.89 2.60
CA ILE A 172 8.11 -3.96 2.77
C ILE A 172 8.80 -3.98 1.39
N HIS A 173 8.28 -4.77 0.44
CA HIS A 173 8.81 -4.83 -0.92
C HIS A 173 8.80 -3.46 -1.60
N VAL A 174 7.70 -2.69 -1.49
CA VAL A 174 7.62 -1.33 -2.06
C VAL A 174 8.67 -0.39 -1.43
N VAL A 175 8.87 -0.45 -0.12
CA VAL A 175 9.87 0.39 0.57
C VAL A 175 11.29 0.02 0.13
N MET A 176 11.61 -1.28 0.07
CA MET A 176 12.93 -1.75 -0.38
C MET A 176 13.18 -1.45 -1.86
N GLN A 177 12.15 -1.55 -2.71
CA GLN A 177 12.24 -1.21 -4.13
C GLN A 177 12.49 0.29 -4.33
N TRP A 178 11.84 1.14 -3.54
CA TRP A 178 12.13 2.57 -3.52
C TRP A 178 13.58 2.84 -3.08
N GLY A 179 14.06 2.15 -2.04
CA GLY A 179 15.45 2.22 -1.60
C GLY A 179 16.45 1.84 -2.69
N TRP A 180 16.16 0.75 -3.41
CA TRP A 180 16.98 0.29 -4.52
C TRP A 180 17.03 1.30 -5.66
N ALA A 181 15.88 1.88 -6.03
CA ALA A 181 15.81 2.92 -7.07
C ALA A 181 16.62 4.18 -6.73
N HIS A 182 16.76 4.51 -5.44
CA HIS A 182 17.56 5.64 -4.96
C HIS A 182 19.03 5.28 -4.68
N GLY A 183 19.44 4.02 -4.94
CA GLY A 183 20.80 3.55 -4.68
C GLY A 183 21.14 3.35 -3.20
N PHE A 184 20.14 3.28 -2.31
CA PHE A 184 20.32 3.05 -0.88
C PHE A 184 20.57 1.58 -0.52
N CYS A 185 20.22 0.67 -1.43
CA CYS A 185 20.59 -0.74 -1.37
C CYS A 185 20.84 -1.27 -2.79
N VAL A 186 21.55 -2.39 -2.89
CA VAL A 186 21.97 -2.97 -4.17
C VAL A 186 20.94 -3.94 -4.76
N ALA A 187 20.01 -4.44 -3.95
CA ALA A 187 18.97 -5.37 -4.32
C ALA A 187 17.78 -5.27 -3.35
N ASN A 188 16.64 -5.80 -3.76
CA ASN A 188 15.47 -5.93 -2.89
C ASN A 188 15.49 -7.31 -2.20
N PRO A 189 15.76 -7.39 -0.89
CA PRO A 189 15.82 -8.67 -0.18
C PRO A 189 14.46 -9.40 -0.17
N VAL A 190 13.35 -8.69 -0.38
CA VAL A 190 12.00 -9.27 -0.35
C VAL A 190 11.73 -10.22 -1.51
N ASP A 191 12.48 -10.09 -2.61
CA ASP A 191 12.29 -10.89 -3.84
C ASP A 191 12.55 -12.38 -3.61
N VAL A 192 13.40 -12.72 -2.63
CA VAL A 192 13.78 -14.10 -2.31
C VAL A 192 13.18 -14.62 -0.99
N VAL A 193 12.39 -13.80 -0.29
CA VAL A 193 11.82 -14.15 1.03
C VAL A 193 10.89 -15.37 0.98
N ASP A 194 10.22 -15.62 -0.15
CA ASP A 194 9.35 -16.80 -0.29
C ASP A 194 10.11 -18.13 -0.21
N HIS A 195 11.43 -18.12 -0.44
CA HIS A 195 12.27 -19.32 -0.24
C HIS A 195 12.59 -19.60 1.23
N LEU A 196 12.37 -18.62 2.12
CA LEU A 196 12.68 -18.69 3.56
C LEU A 196 11.44 -18.89 4.44
N LEU A 197 10.25 -18.79 3.83
CA LEU A 197 8.96 -18.91 4.48
C LEU A 197 8.21 -20.11 3.91
N PRO A 198 7.44 -20.84 4.75
CA PRO A 198 6.63 -21.95 4.24
C PRO A 198 5.61 -21.41 3.25
N GLN A 199 5.27 -22.21 2.24
CA GLN A 199 4.26 -21.83 1.26
C GLN A 199 2.95 -21.53 1.99
N GLN A 200 2.46 -20.30 1.87
CA GLN A 200 1.07 -20.04 2.23
C GLN A 200 0.24 -20.89 1.27
N THR A 201 -0.56 -21.81 1.82
CA THR A 201 -1.75 -22.23 1.08
C THR A 201 -2.51 -20.95 0.84
N ARG A 202 -2.43 -20.42 -0.39
CA ARG A 202 -3.35 -19.38 -0.84
C ARG A 202 -4.70 -19.99 -0.51
N GLY A 203 -5.37 -19.49 0.53
CA GLY A 203 -6.76 -19.83 0.77
C GLY A 203 -7.40 -19.52 -0.57
N ARG A 204 -7.77 -20.59 -1.31
CA ARG A 204 -8.37 -20.48 -2.64
C ARG A 204 -9.31 -19.31 -2.57
N ASP A 205 -9.16 -18.29 -3.43
CA ASP A 205 -9.99 -17.07 -3.47
C ASP A 205 -11.33 -17.39 -2.82
N GLU A 206 -11.48 -17.10 -1.52
CA GLU A 206 -12.56 -17.73 -0.79
C GLU A 206 -13.82 -17.10 -1.35
N HIS A 207 -14.55 -17.86 -2.17
CA HIS A 207 -15.82 -17.43 -2.72
C HIS A 207 -16.64 -16.93 -1.54
N GLN A 208 -17.06 -15.67 -1.62
CA GLN A 208 -17.84 -15.05 -0.55
C GLN A 208 -19.08 -15.92 -0.34
N PRO A 209 -19.30 -16.49 0.86
CA PRO A 209 -20.38 -17.45 1.07
C PRO A 209 -21.71 -16.89 0.58
N ALA A 210 -22.38 -17.64 -0.29
CA ALA A 210 -23.58 -17.24 -0.99
C ALA A 210 -24.76 -18.10 -0.55
N MET A 211 -25.94 -17.51 -0.49
CA MET A 211 -27.15 -18.29 -0.24
C MET A 211 -27.54 -19.02 -1.54
N PRO A 212 -27.83 -20.33 -1.53
CA PRO A 212 -28.39 -20.98 -2.70
C PRO A 212 -29.68 -20.29 -3.14
N TRP A 213 -29.79 -19.92 -4.42
CA TRP A 213 -30.91 -19.08 -4.90
C TRP A 213 -32.28 -19.69 -4.61
N ARG A 214 -32.38 -21.03 -4.60
CA ARG A 214 -33.59 -21.78 -4.24
C ARG A 214 -34.08 -21.56 -2.80
N GLN A 215 -33.18 -21.24 -1.87
CA GLN A 215 -33.52 -20.97 -0.46
C GLN A 215 -33.82 -19.48 -0.20
N LEU A 216 -33.47 -18.62 -1.15
CA LEU A 216 -33.57 -17.17 -1.00
C LEU A 216 -35.01 -16.68 -0.75
N PRO A 217 -36.05 -17.15 -1.47
CA PRO A 217 -37.41 -16.65 -1.24
C PRO A 217 -37.90 -16.91 0.18
N LEU A 218 -37.65 -18.11 0.71
CA LEU A 218 -38.03 -18.46 2.08
C LEU A 218 -37.30 -17.60 3.11
N PHE A 219 -36.00 -17.39 2.93
CA PHE A 219 -35.21 -16.54 3.81
C PHE A 219 -35.69 -15.09 3.77
N VAL A 220 -36.01 -14.57 2.58
CA VAL A 220 -36.54 -13.23 2.42
C VAL A 220 -37.87 -13.10 3.15
N ALA A 221 -38.82 -14.00 2.90
CA ALA A 221 -40.15 -13.95 3.53
C ALA A 221 -40.10 -14.05 5.06
N THR A 222 -39.23 -14.90 5.61
CA THR A 222 -39.20 -15.17 7.06
C THR A 222 -38.28 -14.23 7.85
N SER A 223 -37.20 -13.75 7.23
CA SER A 223 -36.09 -13.12 7.96
C SER A 223 -35.76 -11.71 7.48
N VAL A 224 -36.05 -11.35 6.23
CA VAL A 224 -35.70 -10.04 5.65
C VAL A 224 -36.92 -9.14 5.53
N TYR A 225 -37.94 -9.57 4.79
CA TYR A 225 -39.16 -8.80 4.56
C TYR A 225 -39.88 -8.45 5.86
N THR A 226 -40.44 -7.25 5.90
CA THR A 226 -41.32 -6.75 6.96
C THR A 226 -42.15 -5.60 6.40
N ASP A 227 -43.42 -5.52 6.79
CA ASP A 227 -44.29 -4.37 6.51
C ASP A 227 -44.14 -3.26 7.56
N GLU A 228 -43.31 -3.47 8.58
CA GLU A 228 -42.97 -2.43 9.55
C GLU A 228 -42.28 -1.25 8.85
N PRO A 229 -42.88 -0.05 8.87
CA PRO A 229 -42.25 1.11 8.27
C PRO A 229 -40.94 1.42 9.00
N TYR A 230 -40.03 2.08 8.28
CA TYR A 230 -38.76 2.58 8.84
C TYR A 230 -37.74 1.52 9.30
N ASN A 231 -37.90 0.24 8.93
CA ASN A 231 -36.90 -0.79 9.20
C ASN A 231 -35.70 -0.74 8.22
N VAL A 232 -34.81 0.24 8.42
CA VAL A 232 -33.73 0.56 7.48
C VAL A 232 -32.81 -0.63 7.15
N THR A 233 -32.45 -1.47 8.13
CA THR A 233 -31.49 -2.58 7.90
C THR A 233 -32.08 -3.64 6.97
N ARG A 234 -33.34 -4.01 7.19
CA ARG A 234 -34.05 -5.00 6.37
C ARG A 234 -34.32 -4.44 4.96
N ALA A 235 -34.79 -3.20 4.87
CA ALA A 235 -35.00 -2.51 3.61
C ALA A 235 -33.71 -2.41 2.78
N LEU A 236 -32.59 -2.05 3.41
CA LEU A 236 -31.27 -2.02 2.77
C LEU A 236 -30.84 -3.40 2.27
N LEU A 237 -31.00 -4.45 3.08
CA LEU A 237 -30.62 -5.80 2.66
C LEU A 237 -31.47 -6.27 1.47
N LEU A 238 -32.78 -6.04 1.53
CA LEU A 238 -33.68 -6.40 0.45
C LEU A 238 -33.36 -5.60 -0.83
N MET A 239 -33.02 -4.31 -0.70
CA MET A 239 -32.56 -3.49 -1.82
C MET A 239 -31.28 -4.04 -2.46
N VAL A 240 -30.29 -4.47 -1.67
CA VAL A 240 -29.07 -5.13 -2.17
C VAL A 240 -29.39 -6.41 -2.94
N ILE A 241 -30.31 -7.22 -2.42
CA ILE A 241 -30.72 -8.49 -3.05
C ILE A 241 -31.44 -8.21 -4.38
N LEU A 242 -32.46 -7.34 -4.36
CA LEU A 242 -33.31 -7.05 -5.53
C LEU A 242 -32.54 -6.37 -6.66
N THR A 243 -31.52 -5.56 -6.34
CA THR A 243 -30.73 -4.84 -7.35
C THR A 243 -29.43 -5.52 -7.73
N ALA A 244 -29.04 -6.56 -6.99
CA ALA A 244 -27.73 -7.22 -7.09
C ALA A 244 -26.53 -6.26 -6.99
N THR A 245 -26.68 -5.09 -6.38
CA THR A 245 -25.60 -4.10 -6.20
C THR A 245 -24.67 -4.46 -5.03
N ARG A 246 -23.53 -3.80 -4.91
CA ARG A 246 -22.64 -4.00 -3.76
C ARG A 246 -23.23 -3.30 -2.53
N SER A 247 -23.01 -3.87 -1.34
CA SER A 247 -23.52 -3.28 -0.10
C SER A 247 -23.03 -1.85 0.16
N GLY A 248 -21.83 -1.48 -0.30
CA GLY A 248 -21.33 -0.10 -0.21
C GLY A 248 -22.09 0.88 -1.11
N GLU A 249 -22.51 0.42 -2.29
CA GLU A 249 -23.31 1.21 -3.23
C GLU A 249 -24.71 1.46 -2.65
N ALA A 250 -25.37 0.41 -2.11
CA ALA A 250 -26.69 0.58 -1.50
C ALA A 250 -26.67 1.39 -0.20
N ARG A 251 -25.67 1.20 0.69
CA ARG A 251 -25.59 1.97 1.96
C ARG A 251 -25.40 3.47 1.77
N GLY A 252 -24.68 3.86 0.72
CA GLY A 252 -24.46 5.26 0.39
C GLY A 252 -25.48 5.85 -0.58
N MET A 253 -26.54 5.10 -0.93
CA MET A 253 -27.55 5.51 -1.91
C MET A 253 -28.20 6.84 -1.50
N ARG A 254 -28.36 7.74 -2.48
CA ARG A 254 -28.92 9.09 -2.28
C ARG A 254 -30.20 9.27 -3.07
N TRP A 255 -31.14 10.07 -2.56
CA TRP A 255 -32.41 10.33 -3.25
C TRP A 255 -32.21 10.98 -4.62
N ALA A 256 -31.22 11.85 -4.76
CA ALA A 256 -30.87 12.51 -6.02
C ALA A 256 -30.38 11.53 -7.11
N GLU A 257 -30.03 10.28 -6.75
CA GLU A 257 -29.61 9.25 -7.71
C GLU A 257 -30.79 8.49 -8.32
N ILE A 258 -32.01 8.72 -7.84
CA ILE A 258 -33.20 7.94 -8.20
C ILE A 258 -34.12 8.75 -9.09
N ASP A 259 -34.35 8.24 -10.30
CA ASP A 259 -35.43 8.68 -11.18
C ASP A 259 -36.64 7.76 -10.96
N PHE A 260 -37.61 8.20 -10.15
CA PHE A 260 -38.82 7.43 -9.86
C PHE A 260 -39.74 7.27 -11.08
N HIS A 261 -39.73 8.23 -12.00
CA HIS A 261 -40.54 8.17 -13.21
C HIS A 261 -40.00 7.10 -14.16
N LYS A 262 -38.68 7.11 -14.42
CA LYS A 262 -38.02 6.09 -15.25
C LYS A 262 -37.78 4.78 -14.51
N ARG A 263 -37.92 4.76 -13.18
CA ARG A 263 -37.59 3.65 -12.29
C ARG A 263 -36.14 3.20 -12.48
N VAL A 264 -35.22 4.15 -12.40
CA VAL A 264 -33.78 3.90 -12.56
C VAL A 264 -33.02 4.53 -11.39
N TRP A 265 -32.13 3.75 -10.79
CA TRP A 265 -31.12 4.26 -9.87
C TRP A 265 -29.78 4.40 -10.61
N THR A 266 -29.22 5.60 -10.63
CA THR A 266 -27.97 5.91 -11.32
C THR A 266 -26.85 6.14 -10.30
N ILE A 267 -25.96 5.15 -10.17
CA ILE A 267 -24.80 5.21 -9.27
C ILE A 267 -23.66 5.94 -9.99
N PRO A 268 -23.17 7.06 -9.44
CA PRO A 268 -22.14 7.86 -10.09
C PRO A 268 -20.78 7.15 -10.07
N ALA A 269 -19.91 7.47 -11.05
CA ALA A 269 -18.66 6.75 -11.30
C ALA A 269 -17.71 6.76 -10.08
N GLU A 270 -17.71 7.86 -9.32
CA GLU A 270 -16.86 8.08 -8.15
C GLU A 270 -17.19 7.11 -7.01
N ARG A 271 -18.41 6.55 -7.00
CA ARG A 271 -18.84 5.54 -6.02
C ARG A 271 -18.68 4.10 -6.51
N MET A 272 -18.34 3.92 -7.78
CA MET A 272 -18.23 2.61 -8.41
C MET A 272 -16.78 2.11 -8.35
N LYS A 273 -16.60 0.83 -7.98
CA LYS A 273 -15.27 0.18 -7.95
C LYS A 273 -14.55 0.24 -9.32
N ALA A 274 -15.31 0.20 -10.40
CA ALA A 274 -14.79 0.25 -11.77
C ALA A 274 -14.62 1.68 -12.32
N ARG A 275 -14.99 2.72 -11.57
CA ARG A 275 -15.03 4.12 -12.01
C ARG A 275 -15.82 4.36 -13.31
N ILE A 276 -16.89 3.58 -13.49
CA ILE A 276 -17.83 3.74 -14.59
C ILE A 276 -19.22 3.87 -13.95
N GLN A 277 -19.98 4.88 -14.37
CA GLN A 277 -21.36 5.10 -13.92
C GLN A 277 -22.19 3.82 -14.14
N HIS A 278 -23.05 3.48 -13.18
CA HIS A 278 -23.88 2.29 -13.26
C HIS A 278 -25.36 2.64 -13.11
N ARG A 279 -26.15 2.37 -14.15
CA ARG A 279 -27.61 2.48 -14.10
C ARG A 279 -28.22 1.14 -13.71
N VAL A 280 -29.08 1.15 -12.72
CA VAL A 280 -29.77 -0.02 -12.16
C VAL A 280 -31.27 0.15 -12.43
N PRO A 281 -31.90 -0.73 -13.22
CA PRO A 281 -33.35 -0.69 -13.36
C PRO A 281 -34.01 -1.16 -12.05
N LEU A 282 -35.03 -0.44 -11.61
CA LEU A 282 -35.74 -0.70 -10.37
C LEU A 282 -37.04 -1.46 -10.65
N SER A 283 -37.15 -2.65 -10.07
CA SER A 283 -38.39 -3.44 -10.09
C SER A 283 -39.49 -2.77 -9.27
N ARG A 284 -40.74 -3.19 -9.47
CA ARG A 284 -41.89 -2.72 -8.68
C ARG A 284 -41.64 -2.85 -7.17
N GLN A 285 -41.04 -3.97 -6.76
CA GLN A 285 -40.67 -4.28 -5.38
C GLN A 285 -39.61 -3.33 -4.83
N ALA A 286 -38.60 -2.99 -5.63
CA ALA A 286 -37.58 -2.02 -5.24
C ALA A 286 -38.18 -0.62 -5.05
N ILE A 287 -39.08 -0.19 -5.94
CA ILE A 287 -39.81 1.07 -5.81
C ILE A 287 -40.65 1.10 -4.51
N TYR A 288 -41.39 0.03 -4.22
CA TYR A 288 -42.17 -0.09 -2.98
C TYR A 288 -41.31 0.09 -1.73
N ILE A 289 -40.11 -0.50 -1.70
CA ILE A 289 -39.18 -0.31 -0.58
C ILE A 289 -38.76 1.15 -0.45
N LEU A 290 -38.41 1.79 -1.57
CA LEU A 290 -37.98 3.19 -1.60
C LEU A 290 -39.09 4.15 -1.16
N GLU A 291 -40.35 3.86 -1.48
CA GLU A 291 -41.48 4.67 -1.03
C GLU A 291 -41.69 4.53 0.49
N ASN A 292 -41.58 3.33 1.04
CA ASN A 292 -41.79 3.06 2.48
C ASN A 292 -40.71 3.62 3.41
N ILE A 293 -39.52 3.89 2.90
CA ILE A 293 -38.41 4.48 3.66
C ILE A 293 -38.22 5.97 3.36
N ARG A 294 -39.05 6.55 2.48
CA ARG A 294 -39.00 7.97 2.15
C ARG A 294 -39.35 8.82 3.37
N GLY A 295 -38.70 9.98 3.49
CA GLY A 295 -38.91 10.92 4.60
C GLY A 295 -38.09 10.63 5.85
N LEU A 296 -37.29 9.56 5.88
CA LEU A 296 -36.37 9.28 6.98
C LEU A 296 -35.17 10.25 7.03
N HIS A 297 -34.77 10.78 5.88
CA HIS A 297 -33.65 11.70 5.72
C HIS A 297 -33.73 12.38 4.34
N ASP A 298 -33.29 13.63 4.24
CA ASP A 298 -33.42 14.46 3.03
C ASP A 298 -32.49 14.01 1.87
N GLU A 299 -31.25 13.64 2.19
CA GLU A 299 -30.26 13.20 1.20
C GLU A 299 -30.11 11.66 1.08
N LEU A 300 -29.93 10.96 2.21
CA LEU A 300 -29.65 9.52 2.25
C LEU A 300 -30.92 8.68 2.21
N VAL A 301 -30.88 7.60 1.43
CA VAL A 301 -31.98 6.63 1.31
C VAL A 301 -32.03 5.71 2.54
N PHE A 302 -30.88 5.23 3.00
CA PHE A 302 -30.78 4.31 4.15
C PHE A 302 -29.92 4.90 5.29
N PRO A 303 -30.41 5.96 5.99
CA PRO A 303 -29.67 6.59 7.07
C PRO A 303 -29.59 5.68 8.31
N SER A 304 -28.49 5.77 9.07
CA SER A 304 -28.42 5.12 10.37
C SER A 304 -29.42 5.74 11.35
N PRO A 305 -30.28 4.95 12.03
CA PRO A 305 -31.40 5.51 12.81
C PRO A 305 -30.99 6.53 13.88
N ARG A 306 -29.81 6.36 14.48
CA ARG A 306 -29.31 7.24 15.55
C ARG A 306 -28.46 8.40 15.07
N LYS A 307 -27.55 8.15 14.11
CA LYS A 307 -26.53 9.12 13.71
C LYS A 307 -26.89 9.86 12.42
N GLN A 308 -27.95 9.45 11.73
CA GLN A 308 -28.38 10.05 10.45
C GLN A 308 -27.27 10.15 9.41
N GLN A 309 -26.32 9.19 9.47
CA GLN A 309 -25.20 9.05 8.53
C GLN A 309 -25.26 7.69 7.83
N ILE A 310 -24.40 7.49 6.83
CA ILE A 310 -24.24 6.19 6.14
C ILE A 310 -24.03 5.05 7.14
N LEU A 311 -24.79 3.96 6.97
CA LEU A 311 -24.67 2.75 7.78
C LEU A 311 -23.27 2.12 7.64
N SER A 312 -22.76 1.51 8.71
CA SER A 312 -21.44 0.87 8.68
C SER A 312 -21.43 -0.40 7.81
N ASP A 313 -20.25 -0.77 7.31
CA ASP A 313 -20.04 -2.00 6.52
C ASP A 313 -20.53 -3.26 7.27
N MET A 314 -20.51 -3.23 8.60
CA MET A 314 -20.86 -4.36 9.45
C MET A 314 -22.37 -4.57 9.64
N VAL A 315 -23.22 -3.60 9.30
CA VAL A 315 -24.67 -3.67 9.59
C VAL A 315 -25.30 -4.92 8.96
N LEU A 316 -25.07 -5.15 7.66
CA LEU A 316 -25.62 -6.32 6.96
C LEU A 316 -24.95 -7.62 7.42
N THR A 317 -23.63 -7.61 7.65
CA THR A 317 -22.89 -8.77 8.15
C THR A 317 -23.40 -9.23 9.51
N SER A 318 -23.60 -8.31 10.44
CA SER A 318 -24.13 -8.59 11.78
C SER A 318 -25.57 -9.09 11.72
N PHE A 319 -26.40 -8.51 10.83
CA PHE A 319 -27.77 -8.96 10.61
C PHE A 319 -27.82 -10.41 10.10
N LEU A 320 -27.06 -10.73 9.05
CA LEU A 320 -27.03 -12.06 8.44
C LEU A 320 -26.52 -13.13 9.43
N ARG A 321 -25.49 -12.80 10.23
CA ARG A 321 -25.01 -13.67 11.33
C ARG A 321 -26.08 -13.90 12.39
N LYS A 322 -26.76 -12.83 12.83
CA LYS A 322 -27.86 -12.94 13.81
C LYS A 322 -29.00 -13.82 13.29
N LYS A 323 -29.31 -13.72 11.99
CA LYS A 323 -30.35 -14.51 11.32
C LYS A 323 -29.87 -15.90 10.88
N LYS A 324 -28.59 -16.25 11.12
CA LYS A 324 -27.98 -17.52 10.70
C LYS A 324 -28.26 -17.85 9.22
N ALA A 325 -28.10 -16.84 8.36
CA ALA A 325 -28.36 -16.99 6.93
C ALA A 325 -27.54 -18.15 6.34
N VAL A 326 -28.23 -19.16 5.78
CA VAL A 326 -27.61 -20.35 5.20
C VAL A 326 -26.72 -19.96 4.02
N SER A 327 -25.58 -20.63 3.87
CA SER A 327 -24.72 -20.50 2.70
C SER A 327 -24.40 -21.85 2.07
N ASP A 328 -23.88 -21.79 0.86
CA ASP A 328 -23.29 -22.88 0.08
C ASP A 328 -21.97 -23.43 0.67
N ILE A 329 -21.37 -22.74 1.65
CA ILE A 329 -20.16 -23.18 2.32
C ILE A 329 -20.48 -23.67 3.74
N PRO A 330 -20.29 -24.97 4.04
CA PRO A 330 -20.54 -25.53 5.37
C PRO A 330 -19.83 -24.75 6.48
N GLY A 331 -20.56 -24.46 7.57
CA GLY A 331 -20.03 -23.74 8.73
C GLY A 331 -19.88 -22.22 8.55
N ARG A 332 -20.23 -21.66 7.37
CA ARG A 332 -20.19 -20.22 7.12
C ARG A 332 -21.58 -19.65 6.88
N VAL A 333 -21.74 -18.38 7.23
CA VAL A 333 -22.97 -17.60 7.04
C VAL A 333 -22.89 -16.85 5.72
N ALA A 334 -24.00 -16.77 4.98
CA ALA A 334 -24.05 -16.00 3.75
C ALA A 334 -23.72 -14.53 3.99
N THR A 335 -23.06 -13.91 3.02
CA THR A 335 -22.62 -12.51 3.09
C THR A 335 -23.48 -11.62 2.21
N ALA A 336 -23.49 -10.32 2.48
CA ALA A 336 -24.17 -9.36 1.60
C ALA A 336 -23.61 -9.37 0.16
N HIS A 337 -22.31 -9.64 0.00
CA HIS A 337 -21.70 -9.81 -1.32
C HIS A 337 -22.11 -11.14 -1.97
N GLY A 338 -22.28 -12.21 -1.19
CA GLY A 338 -22.67 -13.53 -1.67
C GLY A 338 -24.00 -13.54 -2.42
N PHE A 339 -24.95 -12.65 -2.09
CA PHE A 339 -26.21 -12.53 -2.86
C PHE A 339 -26.02 -12.15 -4.33
N ARG A 340 -24.87 -11.58 -4.69
CA ARG A 340 -24.52 -11.32 -6.10
C ARG A 340 -24.19 -12.61 -6.84
N SER A 341 -23.52 -13.54 -6.18
CA SER A 341 -23.33 -14.90 -6.70
C SER A 341 -24.67 -15.63 -6.78
N THR A 342 -25.52 -15.51 -5.75
CA THR A 342 -26.88 -16.05 -5.76
C THR A 342 -27.69 -15.57 -6.98
N PHE A 343 -27.65 -14.27 -7.28
CA PHE A 343 -28.28 -13.69 -8.47
C PHE A 343 -27.65 -14.23 -9.78
N ARG A 344 -26.32 -14.36 -9.82
CA ARG A 344 -25.61 -14.85 -11.00
C ARG A 344 -25.96 -16.30 -11.33
N ASP A 345 -26.06 -17.14 -10.31
CA ASP A 345 -26.43 -18.55 -10.42
C ASP A 345 -27.87 -18.67 -10.89
N TRP A 346 -28.80 -17.90 -10.30
CA TRP A 346 -30.18 -17.83 -10.76
C TRP A 346 -30.27 -17.42 -12.23
N CYS A 347 -29.55 -16.37 -12.65
CA CYS A 347 -29.54 -15.96 -14.05
C CYS A 347 -29.06 -17.08 -14.99
N SER A 348 -28.02 -17.79 -14.58
CA SER A 348 -27.45 -18.89 -15.37
C SER A 348 -28.44 -20.03 -15.54
N GLU A 349 -29.14 -20.43 -14.47
CA GLU A 349 -30.10 -21.53 -14.50
C GLU A 349 -31.44 -21.14 -15.18
N GLN A 350 -31.81 -19.86 -15.14
CA GLN A 350 -32.99 -19.35 -15.85
C GLN A 350 -32.73 -19.01 -17.33
N GLY A 351 -31.52 -19.29 -17.83
CA GLY A 351 -31.18 -19.09 -19.25
C GLY A 351 -30.93 -17.64 -19.67
N TYR A 352 -30.73 -16.72 -18.73
CA TYR A 352 -30.36 -15.34 -19.07
C TYR A 352 -28.92 -15.29 -19.60
N SER A 353 -28.70 -14.43 -20.60
CA SER A 353 -27.36 -14.19 -21.15
C SER A 353 -26.37 -13.79 -20.06
N ARG A 354 -25.18 -14.40 -20.10
CA ARG A 354 -24.06 -14.04 -19.23
C ARG A 354 -23.77 -12.54 -19.27
N ASP A 355 -23.72 -11.94 -20.45
CA ASP A 355 -23.42 -10.51 -20.60
C ASP A 355 -24.44 -9.64 -19.85
N LEU A 356 -25.73 -10.01 -19.93
CA LEU A 356 -26.80 -9.28 -19.25
C LEU A 356 -26.65 -9.34 -17.72
N ALA A 357 -26.32 -10.52 -17.18
CA ALA A 357 -26.09 -10.73 -15.75
C ALA A 357 -24.81 -10.01 -15.26
N GLU A 358 -23.70 -10.10 -15.99
CA GLU A 358 -22.45 -9.42 -15.63
C GLU A 358 -22.61 -7.88 -15.63
N ARG A 359 -23.42 -7.33 -16.54
CA ARG A 359 -23.78 -5.90 -16.56
C ARG A 359 -24.61 -5.47 -15.37
N ALA A 360 -25.60 -6.27 -14.98
CA ALA A 360 -26.38 -6.01 -13.76
C ALA A 360 -25.47 -5.99 -12.52
N LEU A 361 -24.40 -6.79 -12.53
CA LEU A 361 -23.40 -6.81 -11.47
C LEU A 361 -22.35 -5.68 -11.59
N ALA A 362 -22.34 -4.88 -12.65
CA ALA A 362 -21.28 -3.92 -12.94
C ALA A 362 -19.88 -4.57 -12.82
N HIS A 363 -19.74 -5.76 -13.40
CA HIS A 363 -18.45 -6.41 -13.55
C HIS A 363 -17.76 -5.89 -14.81
N THR A 364 -16.51 -5.47 -14.67
CA THR A 364 -15.66 -5.15 -15.81
C THR A 364 -15.30 -6.46 -16.52
N LEU A 365 -15.59 -6.55 -17.81
CA LEU A 365 -15.19 -7.69 -18.62
C LEU A 365 -13.67 -7.81 -18.59
N LYS A 366 -13.17 -9.02 -18.30
CA LYS A 366 -11.73 -9.30 -18.20
C LYS A 366 -11.01 -9.15 -19.54
N ASN A 367 -11.74 -9.30 -20.64
CA ASN A 367 -11.18 -9.24 -21.99
C ASN A 367 -11.27 -7.81 -22.53
N LYS A 368 -10.11 -7.15 -22.70
CA LYS A 368 -10.00 -5.79 -23.26
C LYS A 368 -10.61 -5.69 -24.67
N VAL A 369 -10.64 -6.79 -25.42
CA VAL A 369 -11.22 -6.83 -26.77
C VAL A 369 -12.74 -6.79 -26.71
N GLU A 370 -13.39 -7.60 -25.85
CA GLU A 370 -14.85 -7.55 -25.67
C GLU A 370 -15.30 -6.20 -25.12
N ALA A 371 -14.57 -5.64 -24.16
CA ALA A 371 -14.88 -4.33 -23.57
C ALA A 371 -15.00 -3.21 -24.63
N ALA A 372 -14.27 -3.27 -25.75
CA ALA A 372 -14.33 -2.28 -26.83
C ALA A 372 -15.62 -2.35 -27.68
N TYR A 373 -16.27 -3.52 -27.76
CA TYR A 373 -17.52 -3.70 -28.53
C TYR A 373 -18.78 -3.35 -27.73
N HIS A 374 -18.67 -3.18 -26.41
CA HIS A 374 -19.81 -2.97 -25.53
C HIS A 374 -20.09 -1.48 -25.27
N ARG A 375 -20.74 -0.82 -26.25
CA ARG A 375 -21.03 0.63 -26.21
C ARG A 375 -22.16 1.05 -25.27
N THR A 376 -23.00 0.13 -24.79
CA THR A 376 -24.19 0.42 -23.97
C THR A 376 -24.26 -0.49 -22.75
N ASP A 377 -24.92 -0.06 -21.67
CA ASP A 377 -25.10 -0.85 -20.43
C ASP A 377 -26.32 -1.81 -20.45
N LEU A 378 -26.97 -1.94 -21.62
CA LEU A 378 -28.15 -2.79 -21.87
C LEU A 378 -29.27 -2.57 -20.84
N LEU A 379 -29.50 -1.32 -20.44
CA LEU A 379 -30.48 -0.98 -19.40
C LEU A 379 -31.87 -1.54 -19.72
N GLU A 380 -32.38 -1.30 -20.94
CA GLU A 380 -33.71 -1.71 -21.37
C GLU A 380 -33.87 -3.24 -21.37
N GLN A 381 -32.83 -3.97 -21.80
CA GLN A 381 -32.83 -5.43 -21.78
C GLN A 381 -32.72 -6.00 -20.35
N ARG A 382 -32.12 -5.26 -19.41
CA ARG A 382 -32.03 -5.68 -18.00
C ARG A 382 -33.35 -5.51 -17.25
N VAL A 383 -34.24 -4.59 -17.66
CA VAL A 383 -35.54 -4.35 -16.98
C VAL A 383 -36.35 -5.64 -16.76
N PRO A 384 -36.69 -6.44 -17.80
CA PRO A 384 -37.49 -7.66 -17.61
C PRO A 384 -36.77 -8.70 -16.73
N MET A 385 -35.45 -8.83 -16.87
CA MET A 385 -34.64 -9.75 -16.05
C MET A 385 -34.68 -9.36 -14.56
N MET A 386 -34.47 -8.07 -14.26
CA MET A 386 -34.48 -7.57 -12.88
C MET A 386 -35.89 -7.62 -12.27
N GLN A 387 -36.93 -7.46 -13.08
CA GLN A 387 -38.31 -7.66 -12.62
C GLN A 387 -38.60 -9.14 -12.31
N ALA A 388 -38.23 -10.05 -13.20
CA ALA A 388 -38.39 -11.49 -12.96
C ALA A 388 -37.60 -11.98 -11.74
N TRP A 389 -36.39 -11.43 -11.55
CA TRP A 389 -35.60 -11.67 -10.34
C TRP A 389 -36.35 -11.21 -9.08
N ALA A 390 -36.91 -10.00 -9.09
CA ALA A 390 -37.66 -9.48 -7.95
C ALA A 390 -38.93 -10.28 -7.65
N ASP A 391 -39.66 -10.70 -8.69
CA ASP A 391 -40.83 -11.56 -8.57
C ASP A 391 -40.44 -12.92 -7.95
N TYR A 392 -39.31 -13.49 -8.35
CA TYR A 392 -38.77 -14.72 -7.76
C TYR A 392 -38.37 -14.54 -6.28
N VAL A 393 -37.56 -13.52 -5.97
CA VAL A 393 -37.08 -13.22 -4.61
C VAL A 393 -38.23 -13.07 -3.61
N MET A 394 -39.33 -12.48 -4.03
CA MET A 394 -40.49 -12.18 -3.18
C MET A 394 -41.63 -13.21 -3.32
N SER A 395 -41.43 -14.30 -4.05
CA SER A 395 -42.47 -15.29 -4.38
C SER A 395 -43.08 -16.04 -3.19
N GLN A 396 -42.42 -16.05 -2.03
CA GLN A 396 -42.91 -16.70 -0.81
C GLN A 396 -43.42 -15.72 0.26
N ILE A 397 -43.53 -14.43 -0.07
CA ILE A 397 -44.15 -13.48 0.84
C ILE A 397 -45.66 -13.72 0.80
N VAL A 398 -46.18 -14.27 1.89
CA VAL A 398 -47.62 -14.40 2.11
C VAL A 398 -48.11 -13.05 2.61
N ASN A 399 -48.94 -12.36 1.84
CA ASN A 399 -49.68 -11.20 2.33
C ASN A 399 -50.50 -11.68 3.54
N LYS A 400 -50.15 -11.21 4.73
CA LYS A 400 -50.93 -11.49 5.95
C LYS A 400 -52.06 -10.50 6.10
#